data_AF-A0A9P4TC44-F1
#
_entry.id   AF-A0A9P4TC44-F1
#
_cell.length_a   1.000
_cell.length_b   1.000
_cell.length_c   1.000
_cell.angle_alpha   90.00
_cell.angle_beta   90.00
_cell.angle_gamma   90.00
#
_symmetry.space_group_name_H-M   'P 1'
#
loop_
_entity.id
_entity.type
_entity.pdbx_description
1 polymer ?
#
loop_
_entity_poly.entity_id
_entity_poly.type
_entity_poly.pdbx_seq_one_letter_code
_entity_poly.pdbx_strand_id
1 'polypeptide(L)'
;MSQPSPAARLTPQFCFNQTALRDFLRLSRSTIDDSITQNLNALLTPAQRGFDPTSTSSRQLSGPHARELAPAQCADFKDRVLFPSWAVRSDVLDYCAGVATSPDPDDPDSVLRQVEDAKARERVVDERLDPYSGRRLMSGGRSNDDADCEELA
;
A
#
# COMPACT_ATOMS: atom_id res chain seq x y z
N MET A 1 4.12 -6.66 21.54
CA MET A 1 2.79 -7.26 21.28
C MET A 1 2.11 -6.36 20.25
N SER A 2 2.10 -6.78 19.00
CA SER A 2 1.51 -6.06 17.86
C SER A 2 -0.01 -6.21 17.95
N GLN A 3 -0.72 -5.17 18.37
CA GLN A 3 -2.19 -5.19 18.38
C GLN A 3 -2.72 -4.83 16.98
N PRO A 4 -3.82 -5.45 16.54
CA PRO A 4 -4.50 -5.05 15.31
C PRO A 4 -4.99 -3.61 15.45
N SER A 5 -4.71 -2.77 14.46
CA SER A 5 -5.14 -1.38 14.45
C SER A 5 -6.66 -1.30 14.55
N PRO A 6 -7.24 -0.43 15.40
CA PRO A 6 -8.69 -0.29 15.51
C PRO A 6 -9.26 0.13 14.15
N ALA A 7 -10.42 -0.45 13.80
CA ALA A 7 -11.12 -0.12 12.56
C ALA A 7 -11.39 1.39 12.51
N ALA A 8 -10.67 2.09 11.64
CA ALA A 8 -10.87 3.51 11.43
C ALA A 8 -12.29 3.71 10.86
N ARG A 9 -13.05 4.65 11.42
CA ARG A 9 -14.30 5.07 10.80
C ARG A 9 -13.95 5.75 9.48
N LEU A 10 -14.12 5.02 8.38
CA LEU A 10 -13.83 5.52 7.05
C LEU A 10 -14.80 6.64 6.70
N THR A 11 -14.25 7.80 6.35
CA THR A 11 -15.01 8.97 5.90
C THR A 11 -14.37 9.48 4.61
N PRO A 12 -15.12 10.12 3.69
CA PRO A 12 -14.52 10.63 2.46
C PRO A 12 -13.41 11.67 2.73
N GLN A 13 -13.59 12.45 3.81
CA GLN A 13 -12.61 13.45 4.28
C GLN A 13 -11.23 12.84 4.58
N PHE A 14 -11.19 11.59 5.05
CA PHE A 14 -9.93 10.89 5.27
C PHE A 14 -9.17 10.66 3.96
N CYS A 15 -9.86 10.31 2.87
CA CYS A 15 -9.23 10.06 1.57
C CYS A 15 -8.67 11.32 0.92
N PHE A 16 -9.29 12.48 1.14
CA PHE A 16 -8.80 13.76 0.64
C PHE A 16 -7.61 14.31 1.44
N ASN A 17 -7.45 13.90 2.70
CA ASN A 17 -6.29 14.27 3.50
C ASN A 17 -5.08 13.37 3.18
N GLN A 18 -4.25 13.83 2.23
CA GLN A 18 -3.08 13.07 1.79
C GLN A 18 -2.11 12.73 2.93
N THR A 19 -1.94 13.61 3.91
CA THR A 19 -1.04 13.35 5.05
C THR A 19 -1.57 12.21 5.91
N ALA A 20 -2.85 12.25 6.26
CA ALA A 20 -3.48 11.21 7.08
C ALA A 20 -3.45 9.83 6.39
N LEU A 21 -3.74 9.78 5.09
CA LEU A 21 -3.70 8.55 4.31
C LEU A 21 -2.28 7.98 4.20
N ARG A 22 -1.29 8.84 3.88
CA ARG A 22 0.12 8.42 3.79
C ARG A 22 0.66 7.93 5.14
N ASP A 23 0.32 8.62 6.22
CA ASP A 23 0.72 8.22 7.56
C ASP A 23 0.08 6.89 7.97
N PHE A 24 -1.20 6.67 7.65
CA PHE A 24 -1.85 5.38 7.85
C PHE A 24 -1.13 4.25 7.13
N LEU A 25 -0.83 4.41 5.83
CA LEU A 25 -0.14 3.40 5.03
C LEU A 25 1.28 3.14 5.55
N ARG A 26 2.01 4.21 5.90
CA ARG A 26 3.35 4.12 6.48
C ARG A 26 3.33 3.37 7.81
N LEU A 27 2.41 3.73 8.71
CA LEU A 27 2.27 3.08 10.00
C LEU A 27 1.92 1.60 9.82
N SER A 28 0.88 1.31 9.03
CA SER A 28 0.43 -0.06 8.75
C SER A 28 1.57 -0.96 8.27
N ARG A 29 2.42 -0.46 7.37
CA ARG A 29 3.59 -1.20 6.88
C ARG A 29 4.66 -1.37 7.96
N SER A 30 5.06 -0.27 8.62
CA SER A 30 6.14 -0.31 9.61
C SER A 30 5.82 -1.18 10.83
N THR A 31 4.54 -1.23 11.25
CA THR A 31 4.13 -1.98 12.43
C THR A 31 3.97 -3.47 12.18
N ILE A 32 3.59 -3.87 10.96
CA ILE A 32 3.26 -5.27 10.64
C ILE A 32 4.24 -5.88 9.63
N ASP A 33 4.42 -5.27 8.47
CA ASP A 33 5.15 -5.89 7.35
C ASP A 33 6.65 -5.86 7.58
N ASP A 34 7.18 -4.68 7.90
CA ASP A 34 8.62 -4.53 8.11
C ASP A 34 9.08 -5.28 9.39
N SER A 35 8.17 -5.48 10.35
CA SER A 35 8.42 -6.22 11.59
C SER A 35 8.04 -7.70 11.54
N ILE A 36 7.56 -8.22 10.40
CA ILE A 36 7.01 -9.59 10.30
C ILE A 36 8.02 -10.65 10.72
N THR A 37 9.28 -10.52 10.28
CA THR A 37 10.35 -11.44 10.63
C THR A 37 10.66 -11.39 12.12
N GLN A 38 10.62 -10.20 12.74
CA GLN A 38 10.82 -10.05 14.17
C GLN A 38 9.67 -10.69 14.96
N ASN A 39 8.42 -10.52 14.52
CA ASN A 39 7.26 -11.16 15.14
C ASN A 39 7.34 -12.69 15.05
N LEU A 40 7.71 -13.23 13.88
CA LEU A 40 7.89 -14.69 13.70
C LEU A 40 9.04 -15.24 14.54
N ASN A 41 10.16 -14.50 14.63
CA ASN A 41 11.28 -14.88 15.47
C ASN A 41 10.94 -14.81 16.97
N ALA A 42 10.03 -13.92 17.39
CA ALA A 42 9.57 -13.87 18.78
C ALA A 42 8.70 -15.08 19.16
N LEU A 43 8.03 -15.71 18.19
CA LEU A 43 7.29 -16.96 18.40
C LEU A 43 8.23 -18.17 18.53
N LEU A 44 9.45 -18.08 17.98
CA LEU A 44 10.50 -19.04 18.26
C LEU A 44 10.98 -18.82 19.71
N THR A 45 10.52 -19.67 20.63
CA THR A 45 10.99 -19.68 22.02
C THR A 45 11.94 -20.85 22.27
N PRO A 46 13.26 -20.68 22.17
CA PRO A 46 14.24 -21.74 22.46
C PRO A 46 14.10 -22.28 23.89
N ALA A 47 13.66 -21.44 24.83
CA ALA A 47 13.49 -21.78 26.24
C ALA A 47 12.47 -22.91 26.49
N GLN A 48 11.52 -23.16 25.57
CA GLN A 48 10.59 -24.29 25.74
C GLN A 48 11.28 -25.66 25.67
N ARG A 49 12.44 -25.78 25.02
CA ARG A 49 13.20 -27.05 25.00
C ARG A 49 14.00 -27.31 26.28
N GLY A 50 14.03 -26.36 27.22
CA GLY A 50 14.91 -26.43 28.39
C GLY A 50 16.39 -26.25 28.02
N PHE A 51 17.21 -25.92 29.02
CA PHE A 51 18.67 -25.85 28.86
C PHE A 51 19.27 -27.21 29.19
N ASP A 52 19.98 -27.82 28.24
CA ASP A 52 20.73 -29.06 28.48
C ASP A 52 22.21 -28.71 28.74
N PRO A 53 22.73 -28.91 29.96
CA PRO A 53 24.12 -28.61 30.30
C PRO A 53 25.14 -29.48 29.53
N THR A 54 24.71 -30.57 28.90
CA THR A 54 25.59 -31.37 28.04
C THR A 54 25.77 -30.76 26.65
N SER A 55 24.91 -29.80 26.25
CA SER A 55 24.96 -29.14 24.95
C SER A 55 26.11 -28.12 24.82
N THR A 56 26.83 -27.81 25.91
CA THR A 56 27.96 -26.88 25.90
C THR A 56 29.30 -27.54 25.62
N SER A 57 29.40 -28.87 25.64
CA SER A 57 30.68 -29.57 25.44
C SER A 57 31.15 -29.59 23.99
N SER A 58 30.24 -29.38 23.04
CA SER A 58 30.54 -29.26 21.61
C SER A 58 29.81 -28.07 21.02
N ARG A 59 30.43 -27.38 20.07
CA ARG A 59 29.80 -26.31 19.31
C ARG A 59 28.71 -26.93 18.42
N GLN A 60 27.47 -26.98 18.91
CA GLN A 60 26.33 -27.36 18.09
C GLN A 60 26.12 -26.28 17.03
N LEU A 61 26.65 -26.50 15.83
CA LEU A 61 26.20 -25.83 14.60
C LEU A 61 24.78 -26.32 14.35
N SER A 62 23.80 -25.76 15.05
CA SER A 62 22.40 -26.08 14.85
C SER A 62 22.07 -25.89 13.37
N GLY A 63 21.76 -26.98 12.67
CA GLY A 63 21.40 -26.95 11.25
C GLY A 63 20.16 -26.08 11.00
N PRO A 64 19.88 -25.70 9.74
CA PRO A 64 18.77 -24.81 9.40
C PRO A 64 17.40 -25.25 9.95
N HIS A 65 17.21 -26.56 10.22
CA HIS A 65 15.99 -27.14 10.77
C HIS A 65 15.81 -26.99 12.29
N ALA A 66 16.83 -26.54 13.05
CA ALA A 66 16.73 -26.43 14.51
C ALA A 66 15.80 -25.28 14.99
N ARG A 67 15.30 -24.45 14.05
CA ARG A 67 14.46 -23.28 14.30
C ARG A 67 13.13 -23.37 13.54
N GLU A 68 12.56 -24.56 13.38
CA GLU A 68 11.22 -24.69 12.81
C GLU A 68 10.16 -24.20 13.81
N LEU A 69 9.36 -23.23 13.35
CA LEU A 69 8.22 -22.70 14.09
C LEU A 69 7.10 -23.73 14.07
N ALA A 70 6.43 -23.91 15.22
CA ALA A 70 5.28 -24.80 15.27
C ALA A 70 4.20 -24.31 14.28
N PRO A 71 3.68 -25.17 13.39
CA PRO A 71 2.75 -24.75 12.33
C PRO A 71 1.48 -24.10 12.90
N ALA A 72 1.01 -24.54 14.07
CA ALA A 72 -0.13 -23.95 14.75
C ALA A 72 0.10 -22.50 15.19
N GLN A 73 1.29 -22.18 15.72
CA GLN A 73 1.63 -20.81 16.14
C GLN A 73 1.77 -19.87 14.94
N CYS A 74 2.31 -20.40 13.83
CA CYS A 74 2.37 -19.68 12.57
C CYS A 74 0.96 -19.40 12.00
N ALA A 75 0.07 -20.40 12.02
CA ALA A 75 -1.32 -20.24 11.60
C ALA A 75 -2.06 -19.22 12.47
N ASP A 76 -1.94 -19.31 13.80
CA ASP A 76 -2.55 -18.35 14.72
C ASP A 76 -2.07 -16.91 14.47
N PHE A 77 -0.77 -16.71 14.22
CA PHE A 77 -0.23 -15.39 13.87
C PHE A 77 -0.81 -14.86 12.56
N LYS A 78 -0.88 -15.71 11.53
CA LYS A 78 -1.45 -15.32 10.24
C LYS A 78 -2.92 -14.92 10.37
N ASP A 79 -3.72 -15.76 11.03
CA ASP A 79 -5.17 -15.61 11.07
C ASP A 79 -5.63 -14.50 12.02
N ARG A 80 -4.89 -14.26 13.11
CA ARG A 80 -5.27 -13.26 14.12
C ARG A 80 -4.58 -11.92 13.99
N VAL A 81 -3.43 -11.86 13.33
CA VAL A 81 -2.62 -10.63 13.24
C VAL A 81 -2.42 -10.21 11.79
N LEU A 82 -1.80 -11.07 10.98
CA LEU A 82 -1.37 -10.69 9.64
C LEU A 82 -2.56 -10.39 8.72
N PHE A 83 -3.44 -11.36 8.51
CA PHE A 83 -4.56 -11.23 7.58
C PHE A 83 -5.57 -10.15 7.99
N PRO A 84 -5.98 -10.01 9.27
CA PRO A 84 -6.85 -8.92 9.67
C PRO A 84 -6.22 -7.54 9.42
N SER A 85 -4.91 -7.38 9.68
CA SER A 85 -4.25 -6.09 9.47
C SER A 85 -4.14 -5.71 7.98
N TRP A 86 -3.92 -6.69 7.11
CA TRP A 86 -3.90 -6.50 5.67
C TRP A 86 -5.31 -6.22 5.13
N ALA A 87 -6.33 -6.90 5.65
CA ALA A 87 -7.72 -6.64 5.29
C ALA A 87 -8.11 -5.18 5.57
N VAL A 88 -7.80 -4.66 6.78
CA VAL A 88 -8.06 -3.25 7.11
C VAL A 88 -7.36 -2.28 6.14
N ARG A 89 -6.14 -2.61 5.69
CA ARG A 89 -5.43 -1.79 4.70
C ARG A 89 -6.10 -1.84 3.33
N SER A 90 -6.50 -3.03 2.87
CA SER A 90 -7.21 -3.19 1.61
C SER A 90 -8.54 -2.45 1.63
N ASP A 91 -9.32 -2.57 2.72
CA ASP A 91 -10.61 -1.89 2.88
C ASP A 91 -10.46 -0.35 2.75
N VAL A 92 -9.40 0.22 3.33
CA VAL A 92 -9.09 1.66 3.21
C VAL A 92 -8.77 2.03 1.76
N LEU A 93 -7.95 1.23 1.08
CA LEU A 93 -7.56 1.50 -0.31
C LEU A 93 -8.77 1.39 -1.25
N ASP A 94 -9.58 0.36 -1.09
CA ASP A 94 -10.79 0.14 -1.89
C ASP A 94 -11.82 1.24 -1.64
N TYR A 95 -12.01 1.64 -0.38
CA TYR A 95 -12.88 2.76 -0.03
C TYR A 95 -12.41 4.07 -0.69
N CYS A 96 -11.13 4.41 -0.58
CA CYS A 96 -10.61 5.63 -1.19
C CYS A 96 -10.59 5.57 -2.72
N ALA A 97 -10.41 4.39 -3.33
CA ALA A 97 -10.59 4.22 -4.78
C ALA A 97 -12.05 4.46 -5.21
N GLY A 98 -13.02 4.01 -4.41
CA GLY A 98 -14.44 4.30 -4.62
C GLY A 98 -14.75 5.80 -4.53
N VAL A 99 -14.23 6.49 -3.52
CA VAL A 99 -14.39 7.95 -3.36
C VAL A 99 -13.72 8.72 -4.52
N ALA A 100 -12.55 8.28 -5.00
CA ALA A 100 -11.86 8.93 -6.10
C ALA A 100 -12.57 8.77 -7.46
N THR A 101 -13.36 7.70 -7.62
CA THR A 101 -14.10 7.40 -8.86
C THR A 101 -15.57 7.80 -8.80
N SER A 102 -16.09 8.18 -7.63
CA SER A 102 -17.47 8.64 -7.50
C SER A 102 -17.65 10.00 -8.20
N PRO A 103 -18.60 10.14 -9.13
CA PRO A 103 -18.90 11.42 -9.75
C PRO A 103 -19.43 12.40 -8.70
N ASP A 104 -18.88 13.61 -8.68
CA ASP A 104 -19.38 14.71 -7.86
C ASP A 104 -20.74 15.17 -8.41
N PRO A 105 -21.85 15.02 -7.65
CA PRO A 105 -23.18 15.40 -8.13
C PRO A 105 -23.34 16.91 -8.30
N ASP A 106 -22.51 17.72 -7.62
CA ASP A 106 -22.60 19.18 -7.63
C ASP A 106 -21.63 19.83 -8.63
N ASP A 107 -20.82 19.04 -9.36
CA ASP A 107 -19.90 19.59 -10.36
C ASP A 107 -20.65 19.97 -11.66
N PRO A 108 -20.76 21.28 -12.00
CA PRO A 108 -21.42 21.73 -13.21
C PRO A 108 -20.72 21.24 -14.49
N ASP A 109 -19.43 20.92 -14.42
CA ASP A 109 -18.64 20.48 -15.57
C ASP A 109 -18.62 18.95 -15.72
N SER A 110 -19.32 18.21 -14.86
CA SER A 110 -19.34 16.74 -14.87
C SER A 110 -19.83 16.15 -16.18
N VAL A 111 -20.84 16.79 -16.80
CA VAL A 111 -21.38 16.41 -18.11
C VAL A 111 -20.39 16.73 -19.24
N LEU A 112 -19.72 17.89 -19.18
CA LEU A 112 -18.72 18.29 -20.17
C LEU A 112 -17.54 17.31 -20.16
N ARG A 113 -17.03 16.96 -18.97
CA ARG A 113 -15.95 15.97 -18.82
C ARG A 113 -16.33 14.60 -19.36
N GLN A 114 -17.56 14.13 -19.14
CA GLN A 114 -18.03 12.86 -19.70
C GLN A 114 -18.09 12.86 -21.24
N VAL A 115 -18.54 13.96 -21.83
CA VAL A 115 -18.58 14.13 -23.29
C VAL A 115 -17.15 14.17 -23.87
N GLU A 116 -16.23 14.88 -23.23
CA GLU A 116 -14.83 14.91 -23.62
C GLU A 116 -14.15 13.54 -23.51
N ASP A 117 -14.43 12.80 -22.42
CA ASP A 117 -13.92 11.45 -22.22
C ASP A 117 -14.43 10.46 -23.27
N ALA A 118 -15.72 10.54 -23.63
CA ALA A 118 -16.31 9.72 -24.67
C ALA A 118 -15.69 10.03 -26.04
N LYS A 119 -15.58 11.31 -26.40
CA LYS A 119 -14.93 11.78 -27.63
C LYS A 119 -13.46 11.36 -27.70
N ALA A 120 -12.75 11.40 -26.57
CA ALA A 120 -11.35 10.96 -26.51
C ALA A 120 -11.19 9.45 -26.70
N ARG A 121 -12.16 8.63 -26.24
CA ARG A 121 -12.18 7.18 -26.46
C ARG A 121 -12.46 6.79 -27.91
N GLU A 122 -13.24 7.60 -28.63
CA GLU A 122 -13.52 7.42 -30.05
C GLU A 122 -12.35 7.82 -30.96
N ARG A 123 -11.38 8.59 -30.45
CA ARG A 123 -10.23 9.04 -31.23
C ARG A 123 -9.27 7.88 -31.49
N VAL A 124 -9.24 7.40 -32.73
CA VAL A 124 -8.23 6.45 -33.21
C VAL A 124 -6.94 7.22 -33.51
N VAL A 125 -5.86 6.89 -32.79
CA VAL A 125 -4.53 7.48 -32.97
C VAL A 125 -3.60 6.44 -33.60
N ASP A 126 -3.01 6.77 -34.75
CA ASP A 126 -1.94 5.97 -35.34
C ASP A 126 -0.59 6.41 -34.75
N GLU A 127 -0.17 5.71 -33.68
CA GLU A 127 1.08 5.99 -32.96
C GLU A 127 2.33 5.87 -33.86
N ARG A 128 2.22 5.22 -35.02
CA ARG A 128 3.32 5.08 -35.98
C ARG A 128 3.54 6.35 -36.80
N LEU A 129 2.50 7.17 -36.98
CA LEU A 129 2.56 8.42 -37.72
C LEU A 129 2.98 9.58 -36.81
N ASP A 130 2.54 9.58 -35.55
CA ASP A 130 2.95 10.54 -34.53
C ASP A 130 2.90 9.91 -33.12
N PRO A 131 4.06 9.58 -32.51
CA PRO A 131 4.15 8.99 -31.17
C PRO A 131 3.62 9.87 -30.03
N TYR A 132 3.42 11.17 -30.24
CA TYR A 132 2.97 12.11 -29.21
C TYR A 132 1.47 12.36 -29.23
N SER A 133 0.80 12.05 -30.33
CA SER A 133 -0.62 12.33 -30.54
C SER A 133 -1.58 11.54 -29.62
N GLY A 134 -1.12 10.45 -29.00
CA GLY A 134 -1.86 9.65 -28.02
C GLY A 134 -1.80 10.17 -26.58
N ARG A 135 -0.87 11.09 -26.26
CA ARG A 135 -0.76 11.65 -24.91
C ARG A 135 -1.86 12.69 -24.70
N ARG A 136 -2.75 12.41 -23.75
CA ARG A 136 -3.73 13.39 -23.28
C ARG A 136 -3.02 14.38 -22.37
N LEU A 137 -2.88 15.63 -22.80
CA LEU A 137 -2.39 16.70 -21.94
C LEU A 137 -3.50 17.05 -20.94
N MET A 138 -3.25 16.88 -19.64
CA MET A 138 -4.16 17.36 -18.60
C MET A 138 -4.23 18.88 -18.67
N SER A 139 -5.35 19.41 -19.18
CA SER A 139 -5.65 20.83 -19.11
C SER A 139 -6.12 21.13 -17.70
N GLY A 140 -5.18 21.51 -16.82
CA GLY A 140 -5.48 21.93 -15.46
C GLY A 140 -4.39 21.50 -14.49
N GLY A 141 -3.31 22.28 -14.39
CA GLY A 141 -2.30 22.03 -13.37
C GLY A 141 -0.98 22.80 -13.39
N ARG A 142 -0.73 23.75 -14.31
CA ARG A 142 0.43 24.67 -14.21
C ARG A 142 0.04 26.07 -14.67
N SER A 143 -0.45 26.88 -13.75
CA SER A 143 -0.28 28.33 -13.84
C SER A 143 1.09 28.67 -13.24
N ASN A 144 1.95 29.26 -14.08
CA ASN A 144 3.24 29.88 -13.76
C ASN A 144 4.38 28.93 -13.37
N ASP A 145 5.29 28.75 -14.33
CA ASP A 145 6.75 28.72 -14.21
C ASP A 145 7.22 27.98 -15.46
N ASP A 146 7.70 28.74 -16.46
CA ASP A 146 8.50 28.33 -17.64
C ASP A 146 8.22 29.27 -18.84
N ALA A 147 8.22 30.59 -18.61
CA ALA A 147 8.34 31.60 -19.65
C ALA A 147 9.68 32.33 -19.50
N ASP A 148 10.78 31.58 -19.59
CA ASP A 148 12.13 32.16 -19.71
C ASP A 148 13.12 31.08 -20.18
N CYS A 149 13.08 30.73 -21.47
CA CYS A 149 14.11 29.92 -22.14
C CYS A 149 14.00 30.00 -23.67
N GLU A 150 13.71 31.17 -24.23
CA GLU A 150 13.79 31.39 -25.69
C GLU A 150 14.36 32.77 -26.01
N GLU A 151 15.61 33.02 -25.60
CA GLU A 151 16.48 34.02 -26.25
C GLU A 151 17.96 33.71 -25.99
N LEU A 152 18.50 32.68 -26.67
CA LEU A 152 19.93 32.58 -27.00
C LEU A 152 20.11 31.66 -28.23
N ALA A 153 19.93 32.23 -29.42
CA ALA A 153 20.58 31.83 -30.67
C ALA A 153 20.58 33.00 -31.67
#